data_AF-T0ZIS0-F1
#
_entry.id   AF-T0ZIS0-F1
#
_cell.length_a   1.000
_cell.length_b   1.000
_cell.length_c   1.000
_cell.angle_alpha   90.00
_cell.angle_beta   90.00
_cell.angle_gamma   90.00
#
_symmetry.space_group_name_H-M   'P 1'
#
loop_
_entity.id
_entity.type
_entity.pdbx_description
1 polymer ?
#
loop_
_entity_poly.entity_id
_entity_poly.type
_entity_poly.pdbx_seq_one_letter_code
_entity_poly.pdbx_strand_id
1 'polypeptide(L)'
;MWWVRDPWFTGLRVAPIGAGDASRFDAELDEHHWLGHRMVGETMRYVAVDAAGEWVALVGFASPALSCGPRDRFIGWNHEIQMRRLRFVVSNQRFCVLPYGRRQNAASAVMSRALKRLSADWVQAWGHPVLLVESFVDPSRHIGTCYGASSFLRLGETAGYGRRSGRYVAHGQIKHVYVRALHPRSLEVLAGPFDHPLLFPDQRSSMTQIDFNTADLSSLIERLETITDPRDRRGVRHDFASTLVIIACATLAGHKSLVALSEWCQSASQEVLVRLGARISPSSGQRIPPSYATIRRAGMAVDAEEFDLIVNTWAAEQADRRS
;
A
#
# COMPACT_ATOMS: atom_id res chain seq x y z
N MET A 1 37.99 7.98 -14.77
CA MET A 1 37.75 6.69 -15.45
C MET A 1 36.29 6.65 -15.85
N TRP A 2 35.98 6.91 -17.12
CA TRP A 2 34.61 6.91 -17.63
C TRP A 2 34.13 5.46 -17.72
N TRP A 3 33.16 5.06 -16.90
CA TRP A 3 32.51 3.76 -17.02
C TRP A 3 31.71 3.73 -18.33
N VAL A 4 32.28 3.14 -19.39
CA VAL A 4 31.50 2.77 -20.56
C VAL A 4 30.48 1.73 -20.10
N ARG A 5 29.19 2.07 -20.15
CA ARG A 5 28.13 1.10 -19.88
C ARG A 5 28.26 -0.01 -20.91
N ASP A 6 28.42 -1.25 -20.44
CA ASP A 6 28.50 -2.42 -21.31
C ASP A 6 27.28 -2.40 -22.28
N PRO A 7 27.54 -2.44 -23.61
CA PRO A 7 26.51 -2.32 -24.65
C PRO A 7 25.36 -3.31 -24.48
N TRP A 8 25.62 -4.49 -23.92
CA TRP A 8 24.58 -5.48 -23.67
C TRP A 8 23.54 -4.98 -22.67
N PHE A 9 23.97 -4.36 -21.57
CA PHE A 9 23.04 -3.78 -20.61
C PHE A 9 22.30 -2.57 -21.17
N THR A 10 22.88 -1.87 -22.14
CA THR A 10 22.19 -0.77 -22.83
C THR A 10 21.03 -1.30 -23.67
N GLY A 11 21.22 -2.44 -24.34
CA GLY A 11 20.19 -3.13 -25.12
C GLY A 11 19.14 -3.89 -24.30
N LEU A 12 19.44 -4.24 -23.05
CA LEU A 12 18.52 -4.98 -22.17
C LEU A 12 17.23 -4.20 -21.92
N ARG A 13 16.08 -4.80 -22.24
CA ARG A 13 14.74 -4.24 -21.99
C ARG A 13 13.94 -5.19 -21.13
N VAL A 14 13.04 -4.64 -20.30
CA VAL A 14 12.12 -5.43 -19.48
C VAL A 14 10.71 -4.88 -19.67
N ALA A 15 9.78 -5.74 -20.04
CA ALA A 15 8.38 -5.39 -20.26
C ALA A 15 7.43 -6.50 -19.86
N PRO A 16 6.15 -6.19 -19.57
CA PRO A 16 5.10 -7.19 -19.50
C PRO A 16 5.12 -8.05 -20.77
N ILE A 17 4.82 -9.33 -20.61
CA ILE A 17 4.72 -10.24 -21.75
C ILE A 17 3.65 -9.77 -22.74
N GLY A 18 3.87 -9.99 -24.03
CA GLY A 18 2.93 -9.63 -25.08
C GLY A 18 1.74 -10.59 -25.17
N ALA A 19 0.75 -10.19 -25.97
CA ALA A 19 -0.35 -11.08 -26.32
C ALA A 19 0.18 -12.30 -27.07
N GLY A 20 0.00 -13.51 -26.51
CA GLY A 20 0.49 -14.78 -27.08
C GLY A 20 1.74 -15.36 -26.40
N ASP A 21 2.47 -14.57 -25.61
CA ASP A 21 3.71 -15.03 -24.96
C ASP A 21 3.47 -15.94 -23.73
N ALA A 22 2.23 -16.04 -23.26
CA ALA A 22 1.89 -16.74 -22.02
C ALA A 22 2.34 -18.22 -22.02
N SER A 23 2.10 -18.95 -23.11
CA SER A 23 2.49 -20.36 -23.21
C SER A 23 4.00 -20.55 -23.20
N ARG A 24 4.74 -19.67 -23.88
CA ARG A 24 6.21 -19.69 -23.85
C ARG A 24 6.73 -19.35 -22.46
N PHE A 25 6.20 -18.31 -21.82
CA PHE A 25 6.55 -17.91 -20.46
C PHE A 25 6.36 -19.07 -19.46
N ASP A 26 5.24 -19.77 -19.56
CA ASP A 26 4.93 -20.87 -18.66
C ASP A 26 5.87 -22.08 -18.93
N ALA A 27 6.12 -22.42 -20.20
CA ALA A 27 7.04 -23.49 -20.56
C ALA A 27 8.49 -23.24 -20.08
N GLU A 28 9.01 -22.03 -20.29
CA GLU A 28 10.36 -21.64 -19.88
C GLU A 28 10.52 -21.65 -18.35
N LEU A 29 9.49 -21.27 -17.58
CA LEU A 29 9.51 -21.39 -16.13
C LEU A 29 9.43 -22.84 -15.66
N ASP A 30 8.64 -23.69 -16.32
CA ASP A 30 8.56 -25.11 -15.99
C ASP A 30 9.88 -25.84 -16.27
N GLU A 31 10.60 -25.44 -17.33
CA GLU A 31 11.90 -26.01 -17.67
C GLU A 31 13.02 -25.49 -16.74
N HIS A 32 13.04 -24.18 -16.44
CA HIS A 32 14.21 -23.54 -15.84
C HIS A 32 14.03 -23.05 -14.41
N HIS A 33 12.82 -23.05 -13.84
CA HIS A 33 12.56 -22.59 -12.47
C HIS A 33 12.04 -23.74 -11.60
N TRP A 34 12.66 -23.98 -10.45
CA TRP A 34 12.35 -25.13 -9.56
C TRP A 34 10.95 -25.12 -8.91
N LEU A 35 10.18 -24.04 -9.11
CA LEU A 35 8.79 -23.92 -8.67
C LEU A 35 7.78 -23.90 -9.84
N GLY A 36 8.25 -24.10 -11.09
CA GLY A 36 7.45 -24.00 -12.31
C GLY A 36 6.78 -22.64 -12.50
N HIS A 37 5.76 -22.56 -13.35
CA HIS A 37 5.12 -21.29 -13.71
C HIS A 37 4.04 -20.78 -12.74
N ARG A 38 3.48 -21.64 -11.87
CA ARG A 38 2.26 -21.32 -11.10
C ARG A 38 2.48 -20.20 -10.08
N MET A 39 1.70 -19.13 -10.21
CA MET A 39 1.63 -18.02 -9.25
C MET A 39 0.19 -17.84 -8.78
N VAL A 40 -0.01 -17.18 -7.64
CA VAL A 40 -1.33 -17.06 -6.99
C VAL A 40 -1.71 -15.61 -6.76
N GLY A 41 -2.97 -15.29 -7.04
CA GLY A 41 -3.57 -13.97 -6.86
C GLY A 41 -3.46 -13.10 -8.10
N GLU A 42 -3.50 -11.79 -7.89
CA GLU A 42 -3.19 -10.80 -8.92
C GLU A 42 -1.75 -10.99 -9.35
N THR A 43 -1.50 -11.05 -10.66
CA THR A 43 -0.19 -11.40 -11.21
C THR A 43 0.24 -10.45 -12.31
N MET A 44 1.54 -10.23 -12.42
CA MET A 44 2.19 -9.55 -13.53
C MET A 44 3.42 -10.37 -13.97
N ARG A 45 3.48 -10.68 -15.27
CA ARG A 45 4.53 -11.47 -15.90
C ARG A 45 5.37 -10.57 -16.79
N TYR A 46 6.68 -10.57 -16.59
CA TYR A 46 7.63 -9.78 -17.35
C TYR A 46 8.65 -10.66 -18.02
N VAL A 47 9.00 -10.29 -19.25
CA VAL A 47 10.16 -10.83 -19.94
C VAL A 47 11.23 -9.76 -20.06
N ALA A 48 12.49 -10.17 -19.83
CA ALA A 48 13.65 -9.40 -20.19
C ALA A 48 14.18 -9.87 -21.55
N VAL A 49 14.39 -8.94 -22.47
CA VAL A 49 14.94 -9.21 -23.81
C VAL A 49 16.24 -8.45 -24.04
N ASP A 50 17.17 -9.02 -24.80
CA ASP A 50 18.38 -8.31 -25.23
C ASP A 50 18.12 -7.41 -26.46
N ALA A 51 19.19 -6.85 -27.04
CA ALA A 51 19.08 -5.98 -28.21
C ALA A 51 18.56 -6.69 -29.47
N ALA A 52 18.73 -8.02 -29.56
CA ALA A 52 18.25 -8.85 -30.66
C ALA A 52 16.80 -9.32 -30.45
N GLY A 53 16.22 -9.08 -29.26
CA GLY A 53 14.88 -9.55 -28.90
C GLY A 53 14.85 -10.92 -28.25
N GLU A 54 16.01 -11.53 -27.98
CA GLU A 54 16.09 -12.85 -27.35
C GLU A 54 15.73 -12.80 -25.87
N TRP A 55 15.02 -13.82 -25.39
CA TRP A 55 14.59 -13.89 -24.00
C TRP A 55 15.78 -14.19 -23.09
N VAL A 56 15.95 -13.33 -22.08
CA VAL A 56 17.11 -13.32 -21.18
C VAL A 56 16.72 -13.78 -19.78
N ALA A 57 15.56 -13.34 -19.31
CA ALA A 57 15.06 -13.64 -17.98
C ALA A 57 13.56 -13.45 -17.89
N LEU A 58 12.94 -14.12 -16.92
CA LEU A 58 11.52 -14.10 -16.63
C LEU A 58 11.32 -13.64 -15.19
N VAL A 59 10.40 -12.68 -14.99
CA VAL A 59 10.07 -12.17 -13.66
C VAL A 59 8.55 -12.23 -13.47
N GLY A 60 8.14 -12.87 -12.39
CA GLY A 60 6.75 -12.96 -11.96
C GLY A 60 6.56 -12.25 -10.63
N PHE A 61 5.70 -11.24 -10.62
CA PHE A 61 5.17 -10.63 -9.41
C PHE A 61 3.74 -11.09 -9.21
N ALA A 62 3.36 -11.36 -7.97
CA ALA A 62 2.02 -11.80 -7.63
C ALA A 62 1.60 -11.29 -6.25
N SER A 63 0.35 -11.56 -5.86
CA SER A 63 -0.13 -11.23 -4.52
C SER A 63 0.82 -11.74 -3.42
N PRO A 64 0.94 -10.98 -2.31
CA PRO A 64 1.91 -11.26 -1.26
C PRO A 64 1.46 -12.41 -0.38
N ALA A 65 2.37 -12.92 0.46
CA ALA A 65 2.01 -13.85 1.51
C ALA A 65 1.04 -13.18 2.50
N LEU A 66 -0.07 -13.86 2.83
CA LEU A 66 -1.09 -13.34 3.75
C LEU A 66 -0.52 -12.99 5.13
N SER A 67 0.46 -13.75 5.59
CA SER A 67 1.17 -13.50 6.85
C SER A 67 2.68 -13.60 6.63
N CYS A 68 3.41 -12.61 7.13
CA CYS A 68 4.87 -12.60 7.10
C CYS A 68 5.41 -11.76 8.26
N GLY A 69 5.71 -12.41 9.40
CA GLY A 69 6.14 -11.71 10.62
C GLY A 69 7.29 -10.71 10.43
N PRO A 70 8.38 -11.02 9.69
CA PRO A 70 9.43 -10.04 9.40
C PRO A 70 8.92 -8.80 8.65
N ARG A 71 8.15 -8.97 7.57
CA ARG A 71 7.55 -7.85 6.82
C ARG A 71 6.59 -7.05 7.70
N ASP A 72 5.69 -7.74 8.40
CA ASP A 72 4.63 -7.10 9.18
C ASP A 72 5.23 -6.21 10.29
N ARG A 73 6.28 -6.69 10.97
CA ARG A 73 7.05 -5.88 11.95
C ARG A 73 7.81 -4.72 11.32
N PHE A 74 8.36 -4.92 10.12
CA PHE A 74 9.10 -3.87 9.41
C PHE A 74 8.18 -2.74 8.94
N ILE A 75 6.96 -3.06 8.50
CA ILE A 75 5.97 -2.04 8.16
C ILE A 75 5.41 -1.39 9.43
N GLY A 76 5.21 -2.18 10.51
CA GLY A 76 4.70 -1.67 11.78
C GLY A 76 3.18 -1.45 11.79
N TRP A 77 2.46 -1.99 10.81
CA TRP A 77 1.00 -1.94 10.80
C TRP A 77 0.37 -2.83 11.86
N ASN A 78 -0.86 -2.51 12.28
CA ASN A 78 -1.69 -3.43 13.04
C ASN A 78 -2.49 -4.36 12.09
N HIS A 79 -3.19 -5.34 12.65
CA HIS A 79 -3.93 -6.35 11.86
C HIS A 79 -5.04 -5.75 10.98
N GLU A 80 -5.74 -4.72 11.48
CA GLU A 80 -6.83 -4.07 10.77
C GLU A 80 -6.30 -3.32 9.53
N ILE A 81 -5.22 -2.56 9.70
CA ILE A 81 -4.53 -1.86 8.62
C ILE A 81 -3.92 -2.87 7.63
N GLN A 82 -3.30 -3.94 8.12
CA GLN A 82 -2.77 -5.02 7.28
C GLN A 82 -3.83 -5.59 6.35
N MET A 83 -5.02 -5.94 6.87
CA MET A 83 -6.10 -6.50 6.05
C MET A 83 -6.51 -5.57 4.90
N ARG A 84 -6.54 -4.26 5.15
CA ARG A 84 -6.89 -3.24 4.15
C ARG A 84 -5.77 -2.97 3.15
N ARG A 85 -4.50 -3.10 3.57
CA ARG A 85 -3.33 -2.59 2.81
C ARG A 85 -2.37 -3.63 2.29
N LEU A 86 -2.57 -4.89 2.64
CA LEU A 86 -1.77 -5.97 2.10
C LEU A 86 -1.79 -5.98 0.56
N ARG A 87 -2.90 -5.55 -0.08
CA ARG A 87 -3.01 -5.40 -1.53
C ARG A 87 -1.96 -4.50 -2.18
N PHE A 88 -1.38 -3.55 -1.43
CA PHE A 88 -0.32 -2.65 -1.94
C PHE A 88 1.09 -3.25 -1.82
N VAL A 89 1.20 -4.50 -1.35
CA VAL A 89 2.42 -5.29 -1.31
C VAL A 89 2.32 -6.38 -2.37
N VAL A 90 3.43 -6.69 -3.05
CA VAL A 90 3.49 -7.82 -4.00
C VAL A 90 4.69 -8.70 -3.69
N SER A 91 4.57 -10.00 -3.94
CA SER A 91 5.69 -10.93 -3.85
C SER A 91 6.32 -11.15 -5.21
N ASN A 92 7.64 -11.06 -5.30
CA ASN A 92 8.38 -11.62 -6.43
C ASN A 92 8.41 -13.15 -6.31
N GLN A 93 7.36 -13.79 -6.81
CA GLN A 93 7.18 -15.23 -6.71
C GLN A 93 8.06 -16.00 -7.72
N ARG A 94 8.42 -15.40 -8.85
CA ARG A 94 9.28 -16.02 -9.86
C ARG A 94 10.38 -15.09 -10.32
N PHE A 95 11.60 -15.59 -10.34
CA PHE A 95 12.69 -14.91 -11.01
C PHE A 95 13.67 -15.93 -11.57
N CYS A 96 13.69 -16.05 -12.90
CA CYS A 96 14.54 -16.98 -13.61
C CYS A 96 15.40 -16.22 -14.62
N VAL A 97 16.73 -16.30 -14.50
CA VAL A 97 17.63 -15.89 -15.59
C VAL A 97 17.85 -17.12 -16.47
N LEU A 98 17.40 -17.04 -17.73
CA LEU A 98 17.47 -18.13 -18.68
C LEU A 98 18.93 -18.46 -19.02
N PRO A 99 19.25 -19.70 -19.45
CA PRO A 99 20.62 -20.10 -19.76
C PRO A 99 21.36 -19.12 -20.69
N TYR A 100 20.69 -18.67 -21.77
CA TYR A 100 21.23 -17.68 -22.71
C TYR A 100 21.55 -16.33 -22.05
N GLY A 101 20.75 -15.93 -21.06
CA GLY A 101 20.88 -14.65 -20.37
C GLY A 101 21.85 -14.64 -19.19
N ARG A 102 22.47 -15.77 -18.85
CA ARG A 102 23.38 -15.87 -17.69
C ARG A 102 24.63 -15.04 -17.89
N ARG A 103 24.71 -13.91 -17.18
CA ARG A 103 25.87 -13.02 -17.15
C ARG A 103 25.99 -12.39 -15.77
N GLN A 104 27.18 -11.92 -15.43
CA GLN A 104 27.38 -11.15 -14.20
C GLN A 104 26.43 -9.94 -14.20
N ASN A 105 25.79 -9.63 -13.08
CA ASN A 105 24.87 -8.49 -12.92
C ASN A 105 23.58 -8.54 -13.77
N ALA A 106 23.34 -9.57 -14.60
CA ALA A 106 22.12 -9.68 -15.39
C ALA A 106 20.87 -9.69 -14.50
N ALA A 107 20.88 -10.48 -13.42
CA ALA A 107 19.75 -10.57 -12.50
C ALA A 107 19.41 -9.21 -11.85
N SER A 108 20.39 -8.50 -11.28
CA SER A 108 20.13 -7.20 -10.65
C SER A 108 19.73 -6.12 -11.66
N ALA A 109 20.27 -6.16 -12.88
CA ALA A 109 19.88 -5.27 -13.96
C ALA A 109 18.42 -5.49 -14.41
N VAL A 110 18.01 -6.76 -14.57
CA VAL A 110 16.62 -7.12 -14.89
C VAL A 110 15.67 -6.69 -13.76
N MET A 111 16.00 -7.04 -12.52
CA MET A 111 15.17 -6.72 -11.35
C MET A 111 15.00 -5.20 -11.21
N SER A 112 16.09 -4.43 -11.30
CA SER A 112 16.04 -2.97 -11.20
C SER A 112 15.19 -2.32 -12.29
N ARG A 113 15.19 -2.88 -13.51
CA ARG A 113 14.35 -2.41 -14.62
C ARG A 113 12.88 -2.77 -14.43
N ALA A 114 12.59 -3.98 -13.93
CA ALA A 114 11.23 -4.40 -13.60
C ALA A 114 10.61 -3.52 -12.49
N LEU A 115 11.34 -3.31 -11.38
CA LEU A 115 10.84 -2.54 -10.24
C LEU A 115 10.53 -1.07 -10.59
N LYS A 116 11.26 -0.48 -11.53
CA LYS A 116 11.03 0.92 -11.96
C LYS A 116 9.66 1.14 -12.60
N ARG A 117 9.08 0.11 -13.20
CA ARG A 117 7.81 0.17 -13.93
C ARG A 117 6.66 -0.54 -13.22
N LEU A 118 6.99 -1.50 -12.35
CA LEU A 118 6.05 -2.41 -11.70
C LEU A 118 4.80 -1.73 -11.14
N SER A 119 4.95 -0.66 -10.36
CA SER A 119 3.79 0.01 -9.74
C SER A 119 2.85 0.62 -10.77
N ALA A 120 3.38 1.25 -11.83
CA ALA A 120 2.58 1.83 -12.90
C ALA A 120 1.87 0.75 -13.74
N ASP A 121 2.58 -0.31 -14.12
CA ASP A 121 1.97 -1.41 -14.86
C ASP A 121 0.91 -2.15 -14.00
N TRP A 122 1.11 -2.24 -12.67
CA TRP A 122 0.14 -2.85 -11.75
C TRP A 122 -1.14 -2.03 -11.63
N VAL A 123 -1.04 -0.69 -11.62
CA VAL A 123 -2.22 0.19 -11.67
C VAL A 123 -3.01 -0.06 -12.96
N GLN A 124 -2.34 -0.19 -14.10
CA GLN A 124 -3.01 -0.45 -15.37
C GLN A 124 -3.73 -1.81 -15.39
N ALA A 125 -3.16 -2.83 -14.76
CA ALA A 125 -3.73 -4.17 -14.75
C ALA A 125 -4.79 -4.39 -13.64
N TRP A 126 -4.59 -3.82 -12.46
CA TRP A 126 -5.34 -4.15 -11.24
C TRP A 126 -5.96 -2.93 -10.53
N GLY A 127 -5.76 -1.72 -11.05
CA GLY A 127 -6.43 -0.50 -10.56
C GLY A 127 -5.86 0.07 -9.26
N HIS A 128 -4.74 -0.45 -8.75
CA HIS A 128 -4.09 0.07 -7.55
C HIS A 128 -2.56 -0.02 -7.63
N PRO A 129 -1.83 0.82 -6.88
CA PRO A 129 -0.37 0.84 -6.93
C PRO A 129 0.27 -0.29 -6.13
N VAL A 130 1.57 -0.50 -6.37
CA VAL A 130 2.47 -1.28 -5.53
C VAL A 130 3.38 -0.32 -4.78
N LEU A 131 3.45 -0.49 -3.46
CA LEU A 131 4.31 0.30 -2.57
C LEU A 131 5.48 -0.51 -2.02
N LEU A 132 5.31 -1.82 -1.84
CA LEU A 132 6.35 -2.70 -1.31
C LEU A 132 6.42 -3.98 -2.12
N VAL A 133 7.63 -4.44 -2.41
CA VAL A 133 7.89 -5.77 -2.97
C VAL A 133 8.54 -6.63 -1.91
N GLU A 134 8.05 -7.84 -1.70
CA GLU A 134 8.69 -8.86 -0.89
C GLU A 134 9.26 -9.99 -1.75
N SER A 135 10.25 -10.71 -1.24
CA SER A 135 10.73 -11.95 -1.83
C SER A 135 11.22 -12.92 -0.74
N PHE A 136 11.16 -14.21 -1.06
CA PHE A 136 11.54 -15.29 -0.16
C PHE A 136 12.63 -16.13 -0.80
N VAL A 137 13.85 -15.99 -0.30
CA VAL A 137 15.03 -16.69 -0.84
C VAL A 137 15.32 -17.90 0.02
N ASP A 138 15.32 -19.08 -0.60
CA ASP A 138 15.77 -20.32 0.03
C ASP A 138 17.32 -20.34 0.02
N PRO A 139 17.99 -20.21 1.19
CA PRO A 139 19.44 -20.15 1.27
C PRO A 139 20.12 -21.45 0.85
N SER A 140 19.41 -22.59 0.83
CA SER A 140 19.96 -23.85 0.31
C SER A 140 20.12 -23.86 -1.21
N ARG A 141 19.44 -22.94 -1.92
CA ARG A 141 19.44 -22.83 -3.38
C ARG A 141 20.14 -21.57 -3.87
N HIS A 142 19.92 -20.46 -3.19
CA HIS A 142 20.36 -19.15 -3.64
C HIS A 142 20.84 -18.28 -2.48
N ILE A 143 21.94 -17.56 -2.70
CA ILE A 143 22.49 -16.62 -1.73
C ILE A 143 21.65 -15.34 -1.63
N GLY A 144 20.87 -15.02 -2.68
CA GLY A 144 20.02 -13.82 -2.72
C GLY A 144 20.75 -12.54 -3.13
N THR A 145 21.97 -12.63 -3.67
CA THR A 145 22.82 -11.50 -4.06
C THR A 145 22.12 -10.49 -4.95
N CYS A 146 21.26 -10.94 -5.88
CA CYS A 146 20.53 -10.04 -6.78
C CYS A 146 19.56 -9.10 -6.05
N TYR A 147 18.97 -9.54 -4.92
CA TYR A 147 18.09 -8.72 -4.10
C TYR A 147 18.89 -7.65 -3.36
N GLY A 148 20.01 -8.01 -2.72
CA GLY A 148 20.90 -7.02 -2.10
C GLY A 148 21.44 -6.00 -3.10
N ALA A 149 21.90 -6.45 -4.27
CA ALA A 149 22.37 -5.59 -5.35
C ALA A 149 21.26 -4.70 -5.96
N SER A 150 20.00 -5.11 -5.82
CA SER A 150 18.82 -4.32 -6.21
C SER A 150 18.18 -3.66 -4.99
N SER A 151 18.97 -3.24 -4.00
CA SER A 151 18.61 -2.54 -2.75
C SER A 151 17.37 -3.06 -2.02
N PHE A 152 17.17 -4.38 -2.00
CA PHE A 152 16.28 -4.99 -1.03
C PHE A 152 16.98 -5.06 0.33
N LEU A 153 16.19 -4.89 1.39
CA LEU A 153 16.61 -5.10 2.77
C LEU A 153 16.25 -6.53 3.18
N ARG A 154 17.20 -7.25 3.79
CA ARG A 154 16.94 -8.56 4.42
C ARG A 154 16.37 -8.33 5.82
N LEU A 155 15.11 -8.70 6.04
CA LEU A 155 14.40 -8.46 7.31
C LEU A 155 14.53 -9.59 8.33
N GLY A 156 14.91 -10.78 7.89
CA GLY A 156 14.99 -11.97 8.75
C GLY A 156 14.55 -13.22 8.01
N GLU A 157 13.92 -14.13 8.75
CA GLU A 157 13.64 -15.49 8.30
C GLU A 157 12.17 -15.87 8.44
N THR A 158 11.67 -16.71 7.53
CA THR A 158 10.36 -17.34 7.65
C THR A 158 10.38 -18.42 8.72
N ALA A 159 9.25 -18.72 9.35
CA ALA A 159 9.17 -19.76 10.39
C ALA A 159 9.25 -21.23 9.87
N GLY A 160 9.33 -21.46 8.55
CA GLY A 160 9.46 -22.80 7.98
C GLY A 160 8.16 -23.63 7.95
N TYR A 161 7.02 -22.95 7.79
CA TYR A 161 5.69 -23.56 7.66
C TYR A 161 5.12 -23.38 6.26
N GLY A 162 4.35 -24.36 5.81
CA GLY A 162 3.66 -24.36 4.52
C GLY A 162 2.23 -24.87 4.67
N ARG A 163 1.35 -24.48 3.76
CA ARG A 163 -0.05 -24.89 3.78
C ARG A 163 -0.23 -26.21 3.03
N ARG A 164 -0.79 -27.22 3.70
CA ARG A 164 -1.16 -28.53 3.13
C ARG A 164 -2.57 -28.90 3.56
N SER A 165 -3.46 -29.12 2.60
CA SER A 165 -4.88 -29.47 2.85
C SER A 165 -5.58 -28.55 3.85
N GLY A 166 -5.38 -27.23 3.72
CA GLY A 166 -5.99 -26.22 4.57
C GLY A 166 -5.30 -25.95 5.90
N ARG A 167 -4.37 -26.81 6.36
CA ARG A 167 -3.61 -26.64 7.61
C ARG A 167 -2.18 -26.16 7.36
N TYR A 168 -1.59 -25.45 8.31
CA TYR A 168 -0.15 -25.14 8.29
C TYR A 168 0.63 -26.29 8.91
N VAL A 169 1.63 -26.77 8.17
CA VAL A 169 2.49 -27.88 8.58
C VAL A 169 3.93 -27.39 8.54
N ALA A 170 4.67 -27.63 9.61
CA ALA A 170 6.10 -27.35 9.66
C ALA A 170 6.84 -28.24 8.65
N HIS A 171 7.70 -27.65 7.83
CA HIS A 171 8.57 -28.36 6.88
C HIS A 171 10.05 -27.98 7.03
N GLY A 172 10.38 -27.08 7.95
CA GLY A 172 11.77 -26.72 8.30
C GLY A 172 12.55 -25.97 7.21
N GLN A 173 11.92 -25.64 6.08
CA GLN A 173 12.56 -24.89 4.99
C GLN A 173 12.48 -23.40 5.30
N ILE A 174 13.52 -22.90 5.94
CA ILE A 174 13.66 -21.51 6.35
C ILE A 174 14.14 -20.68 5.16
N LYS A 175 13.38 -19.64 4.80
CA LYS A 175 13.73 -18.69 3.74
C LYS A 175 14.11 -17.35 4.35
N HIS A 176 15.03 -16.64 3.71
CA HIS A 176 15.32 -15.25 4.01
C HIS A 176 14.27 -14.34 3.38
N VAL A 177 13.71 -13.44 4.17
CA VAL A 177 12.72 -12.46 3.76
C VAL A 177 13.44 -11.19 3.32
N TYR A 178 13.23 -10.80 2.07
CA TYR A 178 13.71 -9.55 1.51
C TYR A 178 12.55 -8.62 1.20
N VAL A 179 12.70 -7.33 1.42
CA VAL A 179 11.72 -6.32 1.00
C VAL A 179 12.37 -5.13 0.30
N ARG A 180 11.63 -4.49 -0.60
CA ARG A 180 12.01 -3.22 -1.20
C ARG A 180 10.79 -2.30 -1.31
N ALA A 181 10.90 -1.11 -0.73
CA ALA A 181 9.97 -0.02 -0.96
C ALA A 181 10.12 0.55 -2.38
N LEU A 182 9.00 0.83 -3.04
CA LEU A 182 8.96 1.43 -4.38
C LEU A 182 8.75 2.95 -4.35
N HIS A 183 8.33 3.48 -3.20
CA HIS A 183 8.16 4.91 -2.96
C HIS A 183 8.83 5.32 -1.64
N PRO A 184 9.45 6.52 -1.52
CA PRO A 184 10.08 6.97 -0.26
C PRO A 184 9.15 6.90 0.96
N ARG A 185 7.86 7.20 0.77
CA ARG A 185 6.83 7.15 1.83
C ARG A 185 6.11 5.80 1.97
N SER A 186 6.61 4.72 1.38
CA SER A 186 5.86 3.44 1.34
C SER A 186 5.49 2.94 2.74
N LEU A 187 6.42 2.97 3.70
CA LEU A 187 6.15 2.44 5.05
C LEU A 187 5.15 3.30 5.81
N GLU A 188 5.31 4.62 5.75
CA GLU A 188 4.37 5.59 6.30
C GLU A 188 2.95 5.36 5.76
N VAL A 189 2.83 5.24 4.43
CA VAL A 189 1.56 4.99 3.75
C VAL A 189 0.95 3.65 4.13
N LEU A 190 1.77 2.60 4.24
CA LEU A 190 1.29 1.26 4.57
C LEU A 190 0.90 1.17 6.05
N ALA A 191 1.53 1.91 6.94
CA ALA A 191 1.28 1.85 8.38
C ALA A 191 0.26 2.88 8.90
N GLY A 192 0.06 4.02 8.24
CA GLY A 192 -0.69 5.15 8.79
C GLY A 192 -2.19 4.87 9.02
N PRO A 193 -2.85 5.38 10.06
CA PRO A 193 -4.28 5.08 10.30
C PRO A 193 -5.24 5.56 9.19
N PHE A 194 -4.93 6.67 8.53
CA PHE A 194 -5.77 7.25 7.47
C PHE A 194 -5.30 6.83 6.08
N ASP A 195 -6.21 6.83 5.11
CA ASP A 195 -5.84 6.58 3.72
C ASP A 195 -4.99 7.74 3.19
N HIS A 196 -3.88 7.38 2.56
CA HIS A 196 -2.93 8.34 2.01
C HIS A 196 -3.22 8.56 0.50
N PRO A 197 -3.06 9.79 -0.03
CA PRO A 197 -3.21 10.12 -1.46
C PRO A 197 -2.59 9.13 -2.45
N LEU A 198 -1.35 8.69 -2.17
CA LEU A 198 -0.63 7.66 -2.95
C LEU A 198 -1.37 6.33 -3.15
N LEU A 199 -2.40 6.01 -2.35
CA LEU A 199 -3.22 4.82 -2.55
C LEU A 199 -4.19 4.96 -3.74
N PHE A 200 -4.43 6.19 -4.21
CA PHE A 200 -5.44 6.52 -5.22
C PHE A 200 -4.82 7.27 -6.41
N PRO A 201 -4.13 6.57 -7.33
CA PRO A 201 -3.42 7.20 -8.44
C PRO A 201 -4.32 8.02 -9.38
N ASP A 202 -5.60 7.67 -9.50
CA ASP A 202 -6.56 8.32 -10.40
C ASP A 202 -7.24 9.57 -9.82
N GLN A 203 -7.14 9.82 -8.51
CA GLN A 203 -7.82 10.95 -7.85
C GLN A 203 -7.08 12.28 -7.94
N ARG A 204 -5.97 12.36 -8.69
CA ARG A 204 -5.12 13.56 -8.84
C ARG A 204 -5.79 14.76 -9.51
N SER A 205 -7.06 14.64 -9.93
CA SER A 205 -7.77 15.67 -10.71
C SER A 205 -8.71 16.55 -9.88
N SER A 206 -8.69 16.53 -8.54
CA SER A 206 -9.51 17.46 -7.73
C SER A 206 -8.90 17.71 -6.34
N MET A 207 -8.39 18.93 -6.13
CA MET A 207 -7.89 19.51 -4.87
C MET A 207 -6.64 18.87 -4.23
N THR A 208 -5.88 19.70 -3.55
CA THR A 208 -4.72 19.32 -2.72
C THR A 208 -5.14 18.29 -1.66
N GLN A 209 -4.93 17.00 -1.93
CA GLN A 209 -5.36 15.94 -1.02
C GLN A 209 -4.55 15.98 0.28
N ILE A 210 -5.18 16.33 1.39
CA ILE A 210 -4.56 16.36 2.73
C ILE A 210 -4.23 14.93 3.17
N ASP A 211 -3.03 14.73 3.70
CA ASP A 211 -2.66 13.48 4.36
C ASP A 211 -2.92 13.64 5.85
N PHE A 212 -4.03 13.07 6.29
CA PHE A 212 -4.44 13.08 7.69
C PHE A 212 -3.46 12.34 8.60
N ASN A 213 -2.56 11.51 8.06
CA ASN A 213 -1.52 10.89 8.87
C ASN A 213 -0.55 11.92 9.42
N THR A 214 -0.20 12.94 8.62
CA THR A 214 0.76 14.00 8.98
C THR A 214 0.11 15.34 9.34
N ALA A 215 -1.16 15.54 9.01
CA ALA A 215 -1.87 16.79 9.29
C ALA A 215 -2.04 17.04 10.81
N ASP A 216 -2.00 18.32 11.19
CA ASP A 216 -2.21 18.78 12.56
C ASP A 216 -3.71 18.77 12.91
N LEU A 217 -4.25 17.57 13.14
CA LEU A 217 -5.65 17.38 13.50
C LEU A 217 -6.03 18.02 14.83
N SER A 218 -5.10 18.15 15.77
CA SER A 218 -5.35 18.82 17.04
C SER A 218 -5.74 20.29 16.82
N SER A 219 -5.01 20.99 15.95
CA SER A 219 -5.36 22.37 15.59
C SER A 219 -6.73 22.51 14.89
N LEU A 220 -7.18 21.48 14.16
CA LEU A 220 -8.53 21.46 13.57
C LEU A 220 -9.60 21.29 14.66
N ILE A 221 -9.36 20.40 15.62
CA ILE A 221 -10.25 20.18 16.76
C ILE A 221 -10.39 21.48 17.56
N GLU A 222 -9.29 22.12 17.92
CA GLU A 222 -9.29 23.40 18.68
C GLU A 222 -10.07 24.51 17.96
N ARG A 223 -9.93 24.62 16.63
CA ARG A 223 -10.70 25.59 15.84
C ARG A 223 -12.19 25.25 15.80
N LEU A 224 -12.55 23.98 15.68
CA LEU A 224 -13.95 23.57 15.63
C LEU A 224 -14.63 23.62 17.01
N GLU A 225 -13.87 23.60 18.10
CA GLU A 225 -14.36 23.85 19.47
C GLU A 225 -14.78 25.31 19.68
N THR A 226 -14.37 26.26 18.83
CA THR A 226 -14.84 27.66 18.91
C THR A 226 -16.27 27.82 18.42
N ILE A 227 -16.77 26.87 17.61
CA ILE A 227 -18.15 26.89 17.12
C ILE A 227 -19.08 26.53 18.28
N THR A 228 -20.05 27.41 18.55
CA THR A 228 -21.04 27.18 19.61
C THR A 228 -21.94 26.01 19.25
N ASP A 229 -22.08 25.01 20.14
CA ASP A 229 -23.05 23.91 19.97
C ASP A 229 -24.49 24.43 20.11
N PRO A 230 -25.28 24.50 19.02
CA PRO A 230 -26.63 25.06 19.05
C PRO A 230 -27.67 24.03 19.53
N ARG A 231 -27.26 22.79 19.82
CA ARG A 231 -28.17 21.71 20.20
C ARG A 231 -28.55 21.83 21.68
N ASP A 232 -29.78 21.41 22.01
CA ASP A 232 -30.17 21.23 23.42
C ASP A 232 -29.25 20.20 24.08
N ARG A 233 -28.74 20.53 25.27
CA ARG A 233 -27.85 19.67 26.08
C ARG A 233 -28.49 18.31 26.40
N ARG A 234 -29.82 18.20 26.43
CA ARG A 234 -30.52 16.96 26.74
C ARG A 234 -30.31 15.92 25.63
N GLY A 235 -29.70 14.79 26.00
CA GLY A 235 -29.54 13.65 25.09
C GLY A 235 -28.37 13.77 24.10
N VAL A 236 -27.49 14.76 24.27
CA VAL A 236 -26.23 14.84 23.53
C VAL A 236 -25.34 13.67 23.95
N ARG A 237 -25.04 12.80 22.98
CA ARG A 237 -24.16 11.63 23.19
C ARG A 237 -22.77 11.85 22.59
N HIS A 238 -22.73 12.50 21.43
CA HIS A 238 -21.49 12.85 20.73
C HIS A 238 -21.26 14.35 20.88
N ASP A 239 -20.04 14.69 21.29
CA ASP A 239 -19.56 16.06 21.31
C ASP A 239 -19.70 16.71 19.93
N PHE A 240 -20.02 18.01 19.90
CA PHE A 240 -20.32 18.72 18.66
C PHE A 240 -19.08 18.91 17.82
N ALA A 241 -18.01 19.48 18.40
CA ALA A 241 -16.76 19.71 17.72
C ALA A 241 -16.19 18.40 17.16
N SER A 242 -16.18 17.34 17.96
CA SER A 242 -15.75 16.01 17.51
C SER A 242 -16.59 15.48 16.33
N THR A 243 -17.90 15.75 16.32
CA THR A 243 -18.77 15.39 15.19
C THR A 243 -18.44 16.21 13.94
N LEU A 244 -18.18 17.51 14.10
CA LEU A 244 -17.79 18.42 13.01
C LEU A 244 -16.41 18.08 12.45
N VAL A 245 -15.45 17.68 13.29
CA VAL A 245 -14.11 17.23 12.87
C VAL A 245 -14.22 15.99 11.97
N ILE A 246 -15.06 15.04 12.38
CA ILE A 246 -15.33 13.82 11.60
C ILE A 246 -15.96 14.16 10.25
N ILE A 247 -16.93 15.08 10.22
CA ILE A 247 -17.56 15.57 8.98
C ILE A 247 -16.51 16.25 8.09
N ALA A 248 -15.71 17.16 8.64
CA ALA A 248 -14.66 17.88 7.92
C ALA A 248 -13.66 16.92 7.28
N CYS A 249 -13.14 15.96 8.03
CA CYS A 249 -12.17 14.99 7.52
C CYS A 249 -12.75 14.11 6.41
N ALA A 250 -14.00 13.66 6.56
CA ALA A 250 -14.66 12.86 5.54
C ALA A 250 -14.97 13.68 4.27
N THR A 251 -15.38 14.94 4.39
CA THR A 251 -15.58 15.86 3.27
C THR A 251 -14.27 16.11 2.52
N LEU A 252 -13.19 16.40 3.26
CA LEU A 252 -11.85 16.60 2.71
C LEU A 252 -11.25 15.33 2.09
N ALA A 253 -11.66 14.15 2.56
CA ALA A 253 -11.37 12.86 1.91
C ALA A 253 -12.22 12.62 0.62
N GLY A 254 -13.09 13.57 0.25
CA GLY A 254 -13.85 13.54 -1.00
C GLY A 254 -15.27 12.97 -0.89
N HIS A 255 -15.75 12.66 0.33
CA HIS A 255 -17.11 12.17 0.53
C HIS A 255 -18.11 13.34 0.55
N LYS A 256 -18.99 13.42 -0.46
CA LYS A 256 -19.86 14.59 -0.68
C LYS A 256 -21.32 14.43 -0.26
N SER A 257 -21.72 13.25 0.21
CA SER A 257 -23.11 12.97 0.63
C SER A 257 -23.16 12.51 2.08
N LEU A 258 -24.26 12.81 2.79
CA LEU A 258 -24.44 12.38 4.19
C LEU A 258 -24.32 10.86 4.36
N VAL A 259 -24.76 10.09 3.36
CA VAL A 259 -24.62 8.63 3.33
C VAL A 259 -23.14 8.26 3.25
N ALA A 260 -22.40 8.81 2.29
CA ALA A 260 -20.98 8.55 2.12
C ALA A 260 -20.15 8.96 3.34
N LEU A 261 -20.48 10.09 3.98
CA LEU A 261 -19.87 10.52 5.24
C LEU A 261 -20.11 9.47 6.34
N SER A 262 -21.37 9.03 6.51
CA SER A 262 -21.71 8.01 7.51
C SER A 262 -21.03 6.66 7.25
N GLU A 263 -20.95 6.23 6.00
CA GLU A 263 -20.24 4.99 5.63
C GLU A 263 -18.75 5.09 5.94
N TRP A 264 -18.12 6.21 5.58
CA TRP A 264 -16.71 6.47 5.92
C TRP A 264 -16.49 6.39 7.44
N CYS A 265 -17.34 7.06 8.23
CA CYS A 265 -17.27 7.04 9.69
C CYS A 265 -17.43 5.63 10.28
N GLN A 266 -18.36 4.84 9.75
CA GLN A 266 -18.61 3.47 10.21
C GLN A 266 -17.48 2.51 9.84
N SER A 267 -16.78 2.78 8.73
CA SER A 267 -15.62 2.00 8.28
C SER A 267 -14.29 2.43 8.92
N ALA A 268 -14.29 3.51 9.70
CA ALA A 268 -13.08 4.06 10.30
C ALA A 268 -12.52 3.15 11.40
N SER A 269 -11.19 3.02 11.43
CA SER A 269 -10.51 2.22 12.45
C SER A 269 -10.61 2.84 13.84
N GLN A 270 -10.39 2.04 14.88
CA GLN A 270 -10.35 2.56 16.25
C GLN A 270 -9.29 3.66 16.41
N GLU A 271 -8.14 3.53 15.74
CA GLU A 271 -7.07 4.53 15.78
C GLU A 271 -7.50 5.85 15.13
N VAL A 272 -8.20 5.81 13.98
CA VAL A 272 -8.80 6.99 13.36
C VAL A 272 -9.81 7.63 14.32
N LEU A 273 -10.71 6.84 14.90
CA LEU A 273 -11.74 7.34 15.80
C LEU A 273 -11.16 7.96 17.09
N VAL A 274 -10.05 7.44 17.61
CA VAL A 274 -9.31 8.06 18.72
C VAL A 274 -8.77 9.43 18.28
N ARG A 275 -8.09 9.50 17.13
CA ARG A 275 -7.49 10.74 16.61
C ARG A 275 -8.52 11.82 16.30
N LEU A 276 -9.75 11.44 15.94
CA LEU A 276 -10.84 12.37 15.65
C LEU A 276 -11.70 12.69 16.90
N GLY A 277 -11.32 12.24 18.09
CA GLY A 277 -12.04 12.55 19.32
C GLY A 277 -13.41 11.85 19.47
N ALA A 278 -13.65 10.76 18.74
CA ALA A 278 -14.94 10.08 18.77
C ALA A 278 -15.35 9.62 20.17
N ARG A 279 -16.65 9.50 20.43
CA ARG A 279 -17.20 9.14 21.75
C ARG A 279 -16.72 7.76 22.21
N ILE A 280 -16.38 7.59 23.49
CA ILE A 280 -16.13 6.28 24.09
C ILE A 280 -17.46 5.60 24.47
N SER A 281 -17.62 4.34 24.10
CA SER A 281 -18.71 3.47 24.54
C SER A 281 -18.61 3.19 26.04
N PRO A 282 -19.65 3.48 26.85
CA PRO A 282 -19.65 3.09 28.25
C PRO A 282 -19.61 1.57 28.48
N SER A 283 -20.11 0.78 27.53
CA SER A 283 -20.21 -0.68 27.68
C SER A 283 -18.98 -1.43 27.17
N SER A 284 -18.37 -0.98 26.07
CA SER A 284 -17.24 -1.67 25.43
C SER A 284 -15.89 -0.99 25.62
N GLY A 285 -15.86 0.26 26.09
CA GLY A 285 -14.63 1.06 26.18
C GLY A 285 -14.03 1.48 24.83
N GLN A 286 -14.61 1.04 23.71
CA GLN A 286 -14.16 1.38 22.36
C GLN A 286 -14.73 2.72 21.89
N ARG A 287 -14.07 3.35 20.92
CA ARG A 287 -14.58 4.56 20.26
C ARG A 287 -15.72 4.19 19.31
N ILE A 288 -16.79 4.98 19.34
CA ILE A 288 -17.98 4.82 18.50
C ILE A 288 -18.14 6.04 17.59
N PRO A 289 -18.25 5.86 16.25
CA PRO A 289 -18.52 6.95 15.33
C PRO A 289 -19.93 7.52 15.50
N PRO A 290 -20.18 8.78 15.13
CA PRO A 290 -21.55 9.31 15.05
C PRO A 290 -22.35 8.54 13.99
N SER A 291 -23.63 8.29 14.28
CA SER A 291 -24.54 7.69 13.29
C SER A 291 -24.95 8.69 12.21
N TYR A 292 -25.51 8.20 11.10
CA TYR A 292 -26.11 9.04 10.05
C TYR A 292 -27.03 10.14 10.61
N ALA A 293 -27.91 9.80 11.56
CA ALA A 293 -28.83 10.75 12.18
C ALA A 293 -28.10 11.81 13.02
N THR A 294 -26.96 11.49 13.62
CA THR A 294 -26.13 12.44 14.35
C THR A 294 -25.37 13.37 13.40
N ILE A 295 -24.79 12.82 12.33
CA ILE A 295 -24.12 13.59 11.27
C ILE A 295 -25.10 14.57 10.62
N ARG A 296 -26.28 14.09 10.22
CA ARG A 296 -27.34 14.93 9.62
C ARG A 296 -27.76 16.05 10.57
N ARG A 297 -28.00 15.76 11.85
CA ARG A 297 -28.39 16.78 12.83
C ARG A 297 -27.29 17.81 13.05
N ALA A 298 -26.03 17.40 13.14
CA ALA A 298 -24.92 18.31 13.32
C ALA A 298 -24.76 19.23 12.09
N GLY A 299 -24.75 18.65 10.89
CA GLY A 299 -24.63 19.42 9.64
C GLY A 299 -25.81 20.35 9.36
N MET A 300 -27.02 20.02 9.83
CA MET A 300 -28.17 20.93 9.73
C MET A 300 -28.17 22.06 10.77
N ALA A 301 -27.43 21.90 11.87
CA ALA A 301 -27.48 22.83 12.99
C ALA A 301 -26.29 23.80 13.00
N VAL A 302 -25.14 23.39 12.48
CA VAL A 302 -23.93 24.21 12.40
C VAL A 302 -24.13 25.43 11.50
N ASP A 303 -23.47 26.55 11.83
CA ASP A 303 -23.29 27.64 10.89
C ASP A 303 -22.37 27.16 9.75
N ALA A 304 -22.94 27.04 8.56
CA ALA A 304 -22.23 26.49 7.41
C ALA A 304 -21.10 27.40 6.94
N GLU A 305 -21.25 28.73 7.03
CA GLU A 305 -20.23 29.68 6.57
C GLU A 305 -19.03 29.68 7.53
N GLU A 306 -19.29 29.67 8.84
CA GLU A 306 -18.24 29.59 9.86
C GLU A 306 -17.47 28.25 9.76
N PHE A 307 -18.21 27.14 9.63
CA PHE A 307 -17.61 25.81 9.49
C PHE A 307 -16.75 25.71 8.22
N ASP A 308 -17.28 26.11 7.07
CA ASP A 308 -16.55 26.06 5.80
C ASP A 308 -15.31 26.96 5.83
N LEU A 309 -15.39 28.15 6.44
CA LEU A 309 -14.25 29.05 6.59
C LEU A 309 -13.13 28.39 7.43
N ILE A 310 -13.47 27.81 8.58
CA ILE A 310 -12.51 27.13 9.46
C ILE A 310 -11.83 25.97 8.74
N VAL A 311 -12.62 25.09 8.11
CA VAL A 311 -12.12 23.88 7.45
C VAL A 311 -11.23 24.24 6.26
N ASN A 312 -11.65 25.18 5.42
CA ASN A 312 -10.87 25.57 4.23
C ASN A 312 -9.59 26.32 4.60
N THR A 313 -9.63 27.21 5.60
CA THR A 313 -8.43 27.92 6.08
C THR A 313 -7.43 26.93 6.67
N TRP A 314 -7.90 26.00 7.52
CA TRP A 314 -7.04 24.95 8.05
C TRP A 314 -6.45 24.07 6.94
N ALA A 315 -7.28 23.66 5.97
CA ALA A 315 -6.84 22.84 4.84
C ALA A 315 -5.72 23.49 4.02
N ALA A 316 -5.83 24.80 3.76
CA ALA A 316 -4.79 25.57 3.07
C ALA A 316 -3.48 25.60 3.86
N GLU A 317 -3.53 25.83 5.17
CA GLU A 317 -2.32 25.83 6.02
C GLU A 317 -1.62 24.46 6.06
N GLN A 318 -2.38 23.37 6.08
CA GLN A 318 -1.78 22.01 6.03
C GLN A 318 -1.15 21.70 4.67
N ALA A 319 -1.70 22.26 3.58
CA ALA A 319 -1.13 22.14 2.25
C ALA A 319 0.21 22.88 2.15
N ASP A 320 0.32 24.08 2.73
CA ASP A 320 1.55 24.88 2.72
C ASP A 320 2.66 24.27 3.60
N ARG A 321 2.30 23.57 4.69
CA ARG A 321 3.30 22.83 5.50
C ARG A 321 3.99 21.68 4.75
N ARG A 322 3.51 21.29 3.57
CA ARG A 322 4.11 20.22 2.74
C ARG A 322 5.11 20.73 1.71
N SER A 323 5.20 22.04 1.46
CA SER A 323 6.14 22.63 0.49
C SER A 323 7.54 22.82 1.07
#